data_AF-I3WQQ0-F1
#
_entry.id   AF-I3WQQ0-F1
#
_cell.length_a   1.000
_cell.length_b   1.000
_cell.length_c   1.000
_cell.angle_alpha   90.00
_cell.angle_beta   90.00
_cell.angle_gamma   90.00
#
_symmetry.space_group_name_H-M   'P 1'
#
loop_
_entity.id
_entity.type
_entity.pdbx_description
1 polymer ?
#
loop_
_entity_poly.entity_id
_entity_poly.type
_entity_poly.pdbx_seq_one_letter_code
_entity_poly.pdbx_strand_id
1 'polypeptide(L)'
;ASYFYEVIRKFPTTLGLPMTVSGKIPTVASAEGQVSLELEGTELRWTVEARPSVAATHVYEMRMFTPLFEQGVKTLQSVRAYTPIKIQAVAGLKKNFEIVYKVIVPENQKSIVSVSTRPVVFLRHPGFSKYEYIEAEERTVVVPQWQQKTQEIEKVHNFLGLEISTRGNILRQHTVENWLLAEQDFEVSVENKNRPAEFVARVTVSPLEKAELSHIKAKEMFEKEFELEQEKSENRREYFSKMVKNIQKEQGYKHTITLKLEAPRDYNMNTELTTVCDK
;
A
#
# COMPACT_ATOMS: atom_id res chain seq x y z
N ALA A 1 -19.59 2.96 13.86
CA ALA A 1 -18.64 1.90 14.27
C ALA A 1 -19.26 0.57 13.86
N SER A 2 -18.47 -0.28 13.20
CA SER A 2 -18.92 -1.62 12.80
C SER A 2 -18.20 -2.66 13.66
N TYR A 3 -18.92 -3.70 14.08
CA TYR A 3 -18.34 -4.82 14.81
C TYR A 3 -18.10 -5.96 13.82
N PHE A 4 -16.84 -6.28 13.54
CA PHE A 4 -16.51 -7.41 12.65
C PHE A 4 -16.71 -8.75 13.34
N TYR A 5 -16.64 -8.77 14.67
CA TYR A 5 -16.77 -9.97 15.48
C TYR A 5 -17.25 -9.61 16.87
N GLU A 6 -18.23 -10.37 17.36
CA GLU A 6 -18.69 -10.33 18.75
C GLU A 6 -19.04 -11.75 19.19
N VAL A 7 -18.37 -12.24 20.22
CA VAL A 7 -18.72 -13.48 20.91
C VAL A 7 -18.78 -13.22 22.39
N ILE A 8 -19.86 -13.67 23.01
CA ILE A 8 -20.08 -13.55 24.45
C ILE A 8 -20.49 -14.92 24.96
N ARG A 9 -19.79 -15.42 25.99
CA ARG A 9 -20.13 -16.64 26.70
C ARG A 9 -20.31 -16.32 28.17
N LYS A 10 -21.36 -16.89 28.77
CA LYS A 10 -21.65 -16.76 30.20
C LYS A 10 -21.70 -18.14 30.82
N PHE A 11 -21.05 -18.33 31.96
CA PHE A 11 -21.07 -19.59 32.67
C PHE A 11 -20.95 -19.39 34.18
N PRO A 12 -21.58 -20.25 34.99
CA PRO A 12 -21.50 -20.16 36.43
C PRO A 12 -20.12 -20.59 36.92
N THR A 13 -19.60 -19.87 37.92
CA THR A 13 -18.42 -20.29 38.68
C THR A 13 -18.82 -21.16 39.87
N THR A 14 -17.86 -21.84 40.50
CA THR A 14 -18.09 -22.66 41.71
C THR A 14 -18.58 -21.84 42.91
N LEU A 15 -18.36 -20.51 42.89
CA LEU A 15 -18.87 -19.57 43.88
C LEU A 15 -20.32 -19.11 43.60
N GLY A 16 -20.96 -19.64 42.56
CA GLY A 16 -22.30 -19.24 42.13
C GLY A 16 -22.35 -17.89 41.41
N LEU A 17 -21.20 -17.23 41.20
CA LEU A 17 -21.11 -15.96 40.48
C LEU A 17 -21.03 -16.20 38.97
N PRO A 18 -21.72 -15.41 38.14
CA PRO A 18 -21.63 -15.53 36.69
C PRO A 18 -20.31 -14.95 36.19
N MET A 19 -19.55 -15.76 35.45
CA MET A 19 -18.40 -15.29 34.67
C MET A 19 -18.83 -15.08 33.22
N THR A 20 -18.51 -13.90 32.67
CA THR A 20 -18.72 -13.56 31.27
C THR A 20 -17.37 -13.45 30.59
N VAL A 21 -17.19 -14.16 29.48
CA VAL A 21 -16.04 -14.04 28.58
C VAL A 21 -16.54 -13.44 27.28
N SER A 22 -15.93 -12.36 26.83
CA SER A 22 -16.30 -11.70 25.58
C SER A 22 -15.10 -11.35 24.72
N GLY A 23 -15.24 -11.50 23.41
CA GLY A 23 -14.31 -11.00 22.39
C GLY A 23 -15.06 -10.07 21.45
N LYS A 24 -14.60 -8.84 21.28
CA LYS A 24 -15.22 -7.84 20.40
C LYS A 24 -14.18 -7.13 19.55
N ILE A 25 -14.49 -6.85 18.29
CA ILE A 25 -13.62 -6.05 17.39
C ILE A 25 -14.39 -4.83 16.86
N PRO A 26 -14.59 -3.78 17.69
CA PRO A 26 -15.02 -2.48 17.20
C PRO A 26 -14.00 -1.92 16.21
N THR A 27 -14.48 -1.55 15.02
CA THR A 27 -13.69 -0.86 14.01
C THR A 27 -14.39 0.41 13.55
N VAL A 28 -13.62 1.48 13.45
CA VAL A 28 -14.02 2.77 12.92
C VAL A 28 -13.13 3.05 11.73
N ALA A 29 -13.72 3.27 10.57
CA ALA A 29 -13.02 3.72 9.38
C ALA A 29 -13.67 5.02 8.91
N SER A 30 -12.86 5.98 8.49
CA SER A 30 -13.32 7.20 7.83
C SER A 30 -12.44 7.48 6.61
N ALA A 31 -13.02 8.08 5.60
CA ALA A 31 -12.30 8.58 4.44
C ALA A 31 -12.88 9.94 4.11
N GLU A 32 -12.13 10.99 4.40
CA GLU A 32 -12.47 12.35 4.02
C GLU A 32 -11.68 12.72 2.78
N GLY A 33 -12.30 13.42 1.83
CA GLY A 33 -11.59 13.78 0.62
C GLY A 33 -12.39 14.64 -0.34
N GLN A 34 -11.68 15.15 -1.33
CA GLN A 34 -12.23 15.92 -2.43
C GLN A 34 -11.76 15.31 -3.75
N VAL A 35 -12.72 15.13 -4.66
CA VAL A 35 -12.45 14.72 -6.04
C VAL A 35 -12.74 15.91 -6.94
N SER A 36 -11.78 16.32 -7.76
CA SER A 36 -12.01 17.32 -8.82
C SER A 36 -11.70 16.73 -10.18
N LEU A 37 -12.52 17.10 -11.16
CA LEU A 37 -12.36 16.75 -12.56
C LEU A 37 -12.41 18.05 -13.35
N GLU A 38 -11.33 18.36 -14.04
CA GLU A 38 -11.15 19.57 -14.85
C GLU A 38 -10.87 19.14 -16.29
N LEU A 39 -11.59 19.74 -17.24
CA LEU A 39 -11.36 19.55 -18.67
C LEU A 39 -10.90 20.89 -19.25
N GLU A 40 -9.63 20.99 -19.63
CA GLU A 40 -9.03 22.17 -20.23
C GLU A 40 -8.66 21.84 -21.69
N GLY A 41 -9.58 22.13 -22.63
CA GLY A 41 -9.39 21.80 -24.05
C GLY A 41 -9.37 20.30 -24.30
N THR A 42 -8.21 19.75 -24.67
CA THR A 42 -7.97 18.30 -24.87
C THR A 42 -7.27 17.64 -23.68
N GLU A 43 -7.07 18.36 -22.57
CA GLU A 43 -6.48 17.84 -21.34
C GLU A 43 -7.55 17.54 -20.29
N LEU A 44 -7.55 16.31 -19.79
CA LEU A 44 -8.35 15.85 -18.67
C LEU A 44 -7.47 15.79 -17.42
N ARG A 45 -7.78 16.60 -16.42
CA ARG A 45 -7.12 16.59 -15.11
C ARG A 45 -8.07 16.03 -14.06
N TRP A 46 -7.64 14.96 -13.42
CA TRP A 46 -8.31 14.32 -12.30
C TRP A 46 -7.46 14.48 -11.05
N THR A 47 -8.02 15.06 -10.00
CA THR A 47 -7.34 15.20 -8.71
C THR A 47 -8.18 14.55 -7.62
N VAL A 48 -7.54 13.73 -6.79
CA VAL A 48 -8.12 13.13 -5.59
C VAL A 48 -7.25 13.50 -4.41
N GLU A 49 -7.81 14.24 -3.47
CA GLU A 49 -7.24 14.40 -2.14
C GLU A 49 -8.04 13.53 -1.18
N ALA A 50 -7.38 12.60 -0.49
CA ALA A 50 -8.03 11.69 0.44
C ALA A 50 -7.22 11.55 1.72
N ARG A 51 -7.93 11.45 2.84
CA ARG A 51 -7.39 11.27 4.20
C ARG A 51 -8.05 10.05 4.84
N PRO A 52 -7.75 8.83 4.35
CA PRO A 52 -8.23 7.61 4.98
C PRO A 52 -7.67 7.48 6.41
N SER A 53 -8.55 7.11 7.33
CA SER A 53 -8.22 6.72 8.70
C SER A 53 -8.96 5.45 9.08
N VAL A 54 -8.29 4.56 9.80
CA VAL A 54 -8.89 3.35 10.34
C VAL A 54 -8.34 3.10 11.74
N ALA A 55 -9.24 2.76 12.65
CA ALA A 55 -8.92 2.34 14.01
C ALA A 55 -9.73 1.09 14.33
N ALA A 56 -9.03 -0.02 14.58
CA ALA A 56 -9.62 -1.26 15.02
C ALA A 56 -9.08 -1.60 16.41
N THR A 57 -9.95 -2.03 17.33
CA THR A 57 -9.52 -2.48 18.65
C THR A 57 -10.13 -3.84 18.94
N HIS A 58 -9.32 -4.86 19.11
CA HIS A 58 -9.75 -6.14 19.65
C HIS A 58 -9.76 -6.06 21.17
N VAL A 59 -10.92 -6.33 21.75
CA VAL A 59 -11.14 -6.40 23.19
C VAL A 59 -11.46 -7.84 23.56
N TYR A 60 -10.53 -8.49 24.26
CA TYR A 60 -10.80 -9.75 24.95
C TYR A 60 -11.03 -9.44 26.42
N GLU A 61 -12.15 -9.85 26.98
CA GLU A 61 -12.56 -9.49 28.34
C GLU A 61 -13.10 -10.71 29.07
N MET A 62 -12.66 -10.89 30.31
CA MET A 62 -13.21 -11.84 31.26
C MET A 62 -13.65 -11.07 32.50
N ARG A 63 -14.93 -11.15 32.84
CA ARG A 63 -15.50 -10.40 33.96
C ARG A 63 -16.42 -11.25 34.83
N MET A 64 -16.37 -10.97 36.12
CA MET A 64 -17.33 -11.45 37.10
C MET A 64 -18.20 -10.28 37.53
N PHE A 65 -19.50 -10.51 37.55
CA PHE A 65 -20.47 -9.50 37.92
C PHE A 65 -21.13 -9.86 39.24
N THR A 66 -21.15 -8.91 40.16
CA THR A 66 -22.02 -8.91 41.34
C THR A 66 -22.82 -7.61 41.38
N PRO A 67 -23.96 -7.56 42.08
CA PRO A 67 -24.69 -6.31 42.26
C PRO A 67 -23.90 -5.19 42.96
N LEU A 68 -22.82 -5.53 43.67
CA LEU A 68 -21.99 -4.58 44.41
C LEU A 68 -20.79 -4.07 43.60
N PHE A 69 -20.22 -4.92 42.74
CA PHE A 69 -19.07 -4.60 41.90
C PHE A 69 -18.98 -5.55 40.69
N GLU A 70 -18.40 -5.05 39.62
CA GLU A 70 -17.97 -5.80 38.45
C GLU A 70 -16.43 -5.75 38.40
N GLN A 71 -15.79 -6.92 38.36
CA GLN A 71 -14.34 -7.00 38.27
C GLN A 71 -13.92 -7.92 37.13
N GLY A 72 -12.79 -7.63 36.54
CA GLY A 72 -12.31 -8.45 35.44
C GLY A 72 -10.94 -8.09 34.93
N VAL A 73 -10.54 -8.86 33.93
CA VAL A 73 -9.35 -8.62 33.13
C VAL A 73 -9.77 -8.43 31.69
N LYS A 74 -9.11 -7.51 31.00
CA LYS A 74 -9.27 -7.31 29.57
C LYS A 74 -7.91 -7.10 28.90
N THR A 75 -7.75 -7.64 27.71
CA THR A 75 -6.63 -7.33 26.83
C THR A 75 -7.17 -6.48 25.69
N LEU A 76 -6.55 -5.32 25.51
CA LEU A 76 -6.84 -4.37 24.43
C LEU A 76 -5.74 -4.47 23.39
N GLN A 77 -6.07 -4.83 22.16
CA GLN A 77 -5.15 -4.81 21.03
C GLN A 77 -5.68 -3.82 20.00
N SER A 78 -4.99 -2.70 19.82
CA SER A 78 -5.42 -1.64 18.92
C SER A 78 -4.48 -1.53 17.74
N VAL A 79 -5.06 -1.32 16.56
CA VAL A 79 -4.35 -0.96 15.34
C VAL A 79 -4.98 0.32 14.84
N ARG A 80 -4.16 1.35 14.60
CA ARG A 80 -4.58 2.62 14.03
C ARG A 80 -3.72 2.91 12.82
N ALA A 81 -4.34 3.30 11.72
CA ALA A 81 -3.64 3.76 10.53
C ALA A 81 -4.30 5.04 10.01
N TYR A 82 -3.48 6.02 9.69
CA TYR A 82 -3.86 7.28 9.10
C TYR A 82 -2.85 7.65 8.02
N THR A 83 -3.33 7.87 6.79
CA THR A 83 -2.44 8.12 5.64
C THR A 83 -3.05 9.17 4.74
N PRO A 84 -2.62 10.44 4.82
CA PRO A 84 -3.06 11.46 3.88
C PRO A 84 -2.36 11.29 2.52
N ILE A 85 -3.14 11.22 1.46
CA ILE A 85 -2.66 11.05 0.09
C ILE A 85 -3.31 12.07 -0.84
N LYS A 86 -2.51 12.63 -1.75
CA LYS A 86 -3.01 13.42 -2.87
C LYS A 86 -2.54 12.79 -4.17
N ILE A 87 -3.48 12.40 -5.00
CA ILE A 87 -3.24 11.77 -6.30
C ILE A 87 -3.70 12.73 -7.38
N GLN A 88 -2.87 12.95 -8.39
CA GLN A 88 -3.23 13.72 -9.58
C GLN A 88 -2.94 12.89 -10.82
N ALA A 89 -3.90 12.78 -11.72
CA ALA A 89 -3.71 12.20 -13.04
C ALA A 89 -4.07 13.25 -14.09
N VAL A 90 -3.18 13.49 -15.04
CA VAL A 90 -3.40 14.38 -16.18
C VAL A 90 -3.22 13.56 -17.44
N ALA A 91 -4.25 13.50 -18.28
CA ALA A 91 -4.18 12.89 -19.59
C ALA A 91 -4.45 13.96 -20.64
N GLY A 92 -3.53 14.12 -21.59
CA GLY A 92 -3.62 15.18 -22.60
C GLY A 92 -3.26 14.68 -23.99
N LEU A 93 -3.99 15.16 -25.00
CA LEU A 93 -3.65 14.96 -26.40
C LEU A 93 -3.28 16.31 -27.02
N LYS A 94 -1.96 16.57 -27.11
CA LYS A 94 -1.40 17.74 -27.81
C LYS A 94 -0.77 17.29 -29.14
N LYS A 95 0.56 17.19 -29.19
CA LYS A 95 1.31 16.62 -30.32
C LYS A 95 1.55 15.12 -30.15
N ASN A 96 1.79 14.72 -28.90
CA ASN A 96 1.89 13.34 -28.43
C ASN A 96 0.76 13.11 -27.43
N PHE A 97 0.41 11.85 -27.21
CA PHE A 97 -0.47 11.48 -26.10
C PHE A 97 0.37 11.38 -24.83
N GLU A 98 0.05 12.16 -23.80
CA GLU A 98 0.79 12.22 -22.55
C GLU A 98 -0.12 11.90 -21.36
N ILE A 99 0.30 10.96 -20.53
CA ILE A 99 -0.29 10.65 -19.23
C ILE A 99 0.73 10.97 -18.15
N VAL A 100 0.37 11.86 -17.23
CA VAL A 100 1.15 12.20 -16.04
C VAL A 100 0.37 11.75 -14.82
N TYR A 101 0.95 10.83 -14.04
CA TYR A 101 0.41 10.38 -12.77
C TYR A 101 1.34 10.86 -11.65
N LYS A 102 0.78 11.58 -10.67
CA LYS A 102 1.50 12.09 -9.51
C LYS A 102 0.90 11.54 -8.23
N VAL A 103 1.75 10.98 -7.38
CA VAL A 103 1.43 10.70 -5.97
C VAL A 103 2.18 11.70 -5.12
N ILE A 104 1.43 12.50 -4.37
CA ILE A 104 1.95 13.61 -3.57
C ILE A 104 1.70 13.27 -2.10
N VAL A 105 2.78 13.16 -1.33
CA VAL A 105 2.70 13.10 0.13
C VAL A 105 2.73 14.54 0.66
N PRO A 106 1.65 15.02 1.30
CA PRO A 106 1.55 16.41 1.75
C PRO A 106 2.68 16.77 2.74
N GLU A 107 3.11 18.03 2.70
CA GLU A 107 4.12 18.55 3.61
C GLU A 107 3.55 18.67 5.03
N ASN A 108 4.37 18.37 6.05
CA ASN A 108 4.01 18.44 7.47
C ASN A 108 2.80 17.57 7.87
N GLN A 109 2.40 16.63 7.03
CA GLN A 109 1.40 15.63 7.37
C GLN A 109 2.09 14.30 7.66
N LYS A 110 1.80 13.78 8.85
CA LYS A 110 2.37 12.53 9.35
C LYS A 110 1.43 11.39 9.00
N SER A 111 1.89 10.45 8.17
CA SER A 111 1.23 9.15 8.08
C SER A 111 1.64 8.34 9.31
N ILE A 112 0.68 7.72 9.98
CA ILE A 112 0.92 7.00 11.23
C ILE A 112 0.29 5.63 11.12
N VAL A 113 1.06 4.60 11.44
CA VAL A 113 0.55 3.26 11.72
C VAL A 113 1.01 2.91 13.13
N SER A 114 0.06 2.75 14.05
CA SER A 114 0.34 2.35 15.42
C SER A 114 -0.35 1.05 15.78
N VAL A 115 0.36 0.23 16.53
CA VAL A 115 -0.09 -1.05 17.05
C VAL A 115 0.20 -1.06 18.54
N SER A 116 -0.83 -1.26 19.36
CA SER A 116 -0.70 -1.27 20.81
C SER A 116 -1.39 -2.48 21.41
N THR A 117 -0.73 -3.19 22.32
CA THR A 117 -1.34 -4.22 23.16
C THR A 117 -1.23 -3.82 24.62
N ARG A 118 -2.33 -3.87 25.37
CA ARG A 118 -2.33 -3.58 26.79
C ARG A 118 -3.26 -4.51 27.57
N PRO A 119 -2.74 -5.30 28.53
CA PRO A 119 -3.56 -5.99 29.52
C PRO A 119 -3.97 -5.03 30.65
N VAL A 120 -5.23 -5.08 31.04
CA VAL A 120 -5.83 -4.19 32.03
C VAL A 120 -6.69 -5.01 32.99
N VAL A 121 -6.53 -4.78 34.29
CA VAL A 121 -7.49 -5.20 35.31
C VAL A 121 -8.41 -4.02 35.57
N PHE A 122 -9.70 -4.29 35.73
CA PHE A 122 -10.65 -3.25 36.08
C PHE A 122 -11.53 -3.67 37.25
N LEU A 123 -11.89 -2.69 38.06
CA LEU A 123 -12.93 -2.77 39.08
C LEU A 123 -13.93 -1.64 38.83
N ARG A 124 -15.21 -2.00 38.72
CA ARG A 124 -16.33 -1.10 38.49
C ARG A 124 -17.31 -1.29 39.63
N HIS A 125 -17.79 -0.19 40.21
CA HIS A 125 -18.86 -0.24 41.20
C HIS A 125 -20.15 0.18 40.49
N PRO A 126 -21.05 -0.75 40.10
CA PRO A 126 -22.29 -0.38 39.47
C PRO A 126 -23.09 0.51 40.43
N GLY A 127 -23.18 1.80 40.11
CA GLY A 127 -23.99 2.74 40.86
C GLY A 127 -25.43 2.25 40.90
N PHE A 128 -26.14 2.57 41.97
CA PHE A 128 -27.57 2.23 42.10
C PHE A 128 -28.45 3.03 41.13
N SER A 129 -27.89 4.02 40.42
CA SER A 129 -28.58 4.87 39.45
C SER A 129 -28.28 4.42 38.00
N LYS A 130 -29.32 4.37 37.15
CA LYS A 130 -29.21 3.99 35.72
C LYS A 130 -28.46 5.01 34.85
N TYR A 131 -28.06 6.16 35.42
CA TYR A 131 -27.61 7.33 34.66
C TYR A 131 -26.23 7.85 35.08
N GLU A 132 -25.61 7.30 36.13
CA GLU A 132 -24.21 7.60 36.43
C GLU A 132 -23.29 6.78 35.53
N TYR A 133 -22.44 7.48 34.80
CA TYR A 133 -21.31 6.87 34.11
C TYR A 133 -20.34 6.36 35.18
N ILE A 134 -20.37 5.05 35.44
CA ILE A 134 -19.53 4.43 36.46
C ILE A 134 -18.08 4.50 35.97
N GLU A 135 -17.28 5.38 36.56
CA GLU A 135 -15.85 5.39 36.33
C GLU A 135 -15.27 4.06 36.84
N ALA A 136 -14.68 3.31 35.91
CA ALA A 136 -13.96 2.08 36.22
C ALA A 136 -12.58 2.45 36.74
N GLU A 137 -12.17 1.92 37.89
CA GLU A 137 -10.77 1.93 38.28
C GLU A 137 -10.04 0.91 37.40
N GLU A 138 -9.31 1.39 36.40
CA GLU A 138 -8.54 0.58 35.48
C GLU A 138 -7.04 0.68 35.81
N ARG A 139 -6.37 -0.46 35.92
CA ARG A 139 -4.91 -0.51 36.07
C ARG A 139 -4.29 -1.45 35.04
N THR A 140 -3.27 -0.96 34.35
CA THR A 140 -2.47 -1.78 33.44
C THR A 140 -1.74 -2.85 34.24
N VAL A 141 -1.81 -4.09 33.78
CA VAL A 141 -1.08 -5.19 34.41
C VAL A 141 0.37 -5.16 33.92
N VAL A 142 1.28 -4.80 34.81
CA VAL A 142 2.70 -4.79 34.51
C VAL A 142 3.36 -5.98 35.21
N VAL A 143 3.80 -6.96 34.43
CA VAL A 143 4.56 -8.11 34.95
C VAL A 143 6.02 -7.98 34.51
N PRO A 144 6.99 -7.94 35.46
CA PRO A 144 8.41 -7.76 35.13
C PRO A 144 8.96 -8.77 34.12
N GLN A 145 8.47 -10.01 34.16
CA GLN A 145 8.88 -11.06 33.21
C GLN A 145 8.50 -10.73 31.75
N TRP A 146 7.38 -10.03 31.51
CA TRP A 146 6.99 -9.63 30.16
C TRP A 146 7.70 -8.35 29.71
N GLN A 147 8.03 -7.44 30.64
CA GLN A 147 8.84 -6.25 30.33
C GLN A 147 10.22 -6.64 29.78
N GLN A 148 10.87 -7.65 30.38
CA GLN A 148 12.16 -8.17 29.90
C GLN A 148 12.09 -8.81 28.50
N LYS A 149 10.88 -9.18 28.03
CA LYS A 149 10.66 -9.72 26.68
C LYS A 149 10.40 -8.63 25.64
N THR A 150 10.31 -7.36 26.06
CA THR A 150 10.16 -6.23 25.15
C THR A 150 11.47 -5.48 24.99
N GLN A 151 11.67 -4.89 23.81
CA GLN A 151 12.81 -4.05 23.49
C GLN A 151 12.31 -2.74 22.92
N GLU A 152 12.83 -1.64 23.46
CA GLU A 152 12.61 -0.31 22.89
C GLU A 152 13.40 -0.15 21.60
N ILE A 153 12.72 0.37 20.59
CA ILE A 153 13.28 0.72 19.30
C ILE A 153 12.91 2.15 19.03
N GLU A 154 13.93 2.96 18.78
CA GLU A 154 13.77 4.30 18.23
C GLU A 154 14.77 4.43 17.09
N LYS A 155 14.26 4.53 15.87
CA LYS A 155 15.09 4.72 14.69
C LYS A 155 14.45 5.68 13.72
N VAL A 156 15.27 6.53 13.12
CA VAL A 156 14.85 7.47 12.08
C VAL A 156 15.70 7.20 10.85
N HIS A 157 15.06 6.96 9.71
CA HIS A 157 15.71 6.73 8.44
C HIS A 157 15.10 7.62 7.38
N ASN A 158 15.95 8.19 6.52
CA ASN A 158 15.49 8.98 5.39
C ASN A 158 15.53 8.13 4.12
N PHE A 159 14.39 7.94 3.47
CA PHE A 159 14.26 7.17 2.24
C PHE A 159 13.44 7.94 1.20
N LEU A 160 13.99 8.14 0.01
CA LEU A 160 13.34 8.88 -1.10
C LEU A 160 12.74 10.24 -0.68
N GLY A 161 13.45 10.98 0.18
CA GLY A 161 12.99 12.28 0.69
C GLY A 161 11.96 12.23 1.81
N LEU A 162 11.50 11.05 2.21
CA LEU A 162 10.61 10.83 3.34
C LEU A 162 11.41 10.45 4.59
N GLU A 163 11.07 11.04 5.72
CA GLU A 163 11.58 10.65 7.03
C GLU A 163 10.66 9.56 7.61
N ILE A 164 11.19 8.35 7.72
CA ILE A 164 10.53 7.21 8.32
C ILE A 164 11.07 7.10 9.75
N SER A 165 10.22 7.35 10.74
CA SER A 165 10.54 7.13 12.14
C SER A 165 9.77 5.92 12.68
N THR A 166 10.49 5.06 13.38
CA THR A 166 9.93 3.93 14.11
C THR A 166 10.21 4.14 15.59
N ARG A 167 9.18 4.07 16.42
CA ARG A 167 9.28 4.30 17.86
C ARG A 167 8.42 3.31 18.61
N GLY A 168 8.90 2.86 19.77
CA GLY A 168 8.11 2.13 20.74
C GLY A 168 8.78 0.84 21.19
N ASN A 169 8.01 -0.08 21.77
CA ASN A 169 8.51 -1.35 22.27
C ASN A 169 7.95 -2.55 21.49
N ILE A 170 8.86 -3.38 20.99
CA ILE A 170 8.53 -4.62 20.28
C ILE A 170 8.85 -5.83 21.14
N LEU A 171 8.13 -6.93 20.92
CA LEU A 171 8.48 -8.21 21.53
C LEU A 171 9.75 -8.78 20.89
N ARG A 172 10.68 -9.24 21.73
CA ARG A 172 11.87 -9.99 21.31
C ARG A 172 11.54 -11.46 21.02
N GLN A 173 10.52 -11.99 21.69
CA GLN A 173 10.05 -13.37 21.55
C GLN A 173 8.56 -13.39 21.20
N HIS A 174 8.25 -13.79 19.97
CA HIS A 174 6.88 -13.86 19.46
C HIS A 174 6.26 -15.21 19.79
N THR A 175 5.70 -15.33 21.00
CA THR A 175 4.76 -16.41 21.35
C THR A 175 3.35 -15.82 21.45
N VAL A 176 2.32 -16.65 21.26
CA VAL A 176 0.92 -16.23 21.37
C VAL A 176 0.63 -15.60 22.74
N GLU A 177 1.16 -16.20 23.80
CA GLU A 177 1.04 -15.69 25.16
C GLU A 177 1.66 -14.30 25.31
N ASN A 178 2.91 -14.12 24.86
CA ASN A 178 3.59 -12.83 24.97
C ASN A 178 2.85 -11.75 24.16
N TRP A 179 2.32 -12.10 22.99
CA TRP A 179 1.57 -11.17 22.14
C TRP A 179 0.23 -10.72 22.75
N LEU A 180 -0.37 -11.53 23.61
CA LEU A 180 -1.62 -11.20 24.30
C LEU A 180 -1.41 -10.51 25.66
N LEU A 181 -0.29 -10.80 26.33
CA LEU A 181 -0.09 -10.42 27.74
C LEU A 181 1.02 -9.39 27.96
N ALA A 182 1.95 -9.21 27.02
CA ALA A 182 2.94 -8.15 27.14
C ALA A 182 2.35 -6.81 26.71
N GLU A 183 2.71 -5.74 27.43
CA GLU A 183 2.44 -4.39 26.97
C GLU A 183 3.32 -4.09 25.76
N GLN A 184 2.70 -3.69 24.66
CA GLN A 184 3.36 -3.31 23.42
C GLN A 184 2.76 -2.00 22.93
N ASP A 185 3.60 -1.14 22.38
CA ASP A 185 3.22 0.11 21.74
C ASP A 185 4.28 0.37 20.68
N PHE A 186 3.90 0.22 19.42
CA PHE A 186 4.79 0.37 18.30
C PHE A 186 4.15 1.31 17.29
N GLU A 187 4.83 2.40 16.99
CA GLU A 187 4.41 3.40 16.03
C GLU A 187 5.44 3.49 14.90
N VAL A 188 4.95 3.37 13.67
CA VAL A 188 5.68 3.77 12.48
C VAL A 188 5.06 5.04 11.98
N SER A 189 5.88 6.02 11.68
CA SER A 189 5.43 7.21 11.03
C SER A 189 6.28 7.63 9.86
N VAL A 190 5.60 8.15 8.85
CA VAL A 190 6.21 8.66 7.63
C VAL A 190 5.85 10.13 7.56
N GLU A 191 6.87 10.96 7.67
CA GLU A 191 6.74 12.41 7.59
C GLU A 191 7.58 12.90 6.41
N ASN A 192 7.10 13.97 5.80
CA ASN A 192 7.81 14.64 4.75
C ASN A 192 8.20 16.05 5.21
N LYS A 193 9.49 16.23 5.50
CA LYS A 193 10.03 17.48 6.03
C LYS A 193 10.57 18.35 4.89
N ASN A 194 10.12 19.61 4.85
CA ASN A 194 10.61 20.73 4.03
C ASN A 194 10.06 20.92 2.60
N ARG A 195 9.44 19.92 1.96
CA ARG A 195 8.76 20.07 0.64
C ARG A 195 7.84 18.90 0.35
N PRO A 196 6.71 19.05 -0.37
CA PRO A 196 5.89 17.90 -0.81
C PRO A 196 6.73 16.90 -1.61
N ALA A 197 6.58 15.62 -1.28
CA ALA A 197 7.28 14.51 -1.91
C ALA A 197 6.40 14.05 -3.07
N GLU A 198 6.79 14.45 -4.27
CA GLU A 198 6.10 14.10 -5.51
C GLU A 198 6.78 12.90 -6.15
N PHE A 199 6.02 11.83 -6.33
CA PHE A 199 6.40 10.71 -7.19
C PHE A 199 5.64 10.88 -8.50
N VAL A 200 6.37 11.09 -9.59
CA VAL A 200 5.79 11.39 -10.90
C VAL A 200 6.11 10.25 -11.85
N ALA A 201 5.07 9.65 -12.43
CA ALA A 201 5.17 8.73 -13.53
C ALA A 201 4.59 9.40 -14.78
N ARG A 202 5.41 9.56 -15.82
CA ARG A 202 5.02 10.15 -17.10
C ARG A 202 5.18 9.13 -18.21
N VAL A 203 4.10 8.92 -18.95
CA VAL A 203 4.07 8.10 -20.15
C VAL A 203 3.76 9.02 -21.32
N THR A 204 4.65 9.07 -22.31
CA THR A 204 4.42 9.80 -23.55
C THR A 204 4.47 8.84 -24.73
N VAL A 205 3.37 8.78 -25.48
CA VAL A 205 3.23 7.99 -26.71
C VAL A 205 3.27 8.94 -27.89
N SER A 206 4.30 8.80 -28.73
CA SER A 206 4.47 9.61 -29.93
C SER A 206 3.51 9.15 -31.03
N PRO A 207 3.05 10.06 -31.91
CA PRO A 207 2.25 9.68 -33.06
C PRO A 207 3.05 8.73 -33.97
N LEU A 208 2.31 7.92 -34.72
CA LEU A 208 2.83 6.98 -35.72
C LEU A 208 3.63 7.73 -36.79
N GLU A 209 4.93 7.45 -36.90
CA GLU A 209 5.79 7.96 -37.96
C GLU A 209 6.00 6.88 -39.03
N LYS A 210 6.06 7.29 -40.30
CA LYS A 210 6.47 6.38 -41.38
C LYS A 210 7.98 6.20 -41.33
N ALA A 211 8.45 4.96 -41.30
CA ALA A 211 9.87 4.63 -41.26
C ALA A 211 10.21 3.61 -42.35
N GLU A 212 11.45 3.68 -42.84
CA GLU A 212 12.01 2.65 -43.71
C GLU A 212 12.30 1.38 -42.90
N LEU A 213 11.94 0.22 -43.45
CA LEU A 213 12.18 -1.07 -42.82
C LEU A 213 13.67 -1.40 -42.83
N SER A 214 14.15 -2.02 -41.75
CA SER A 214 15.56 -2.37 -41.62
C SER A 214 15.98 -3.35 -42.73
N HIS A 215 17.22 -3.21 -43.21
CA HIS A 215 17.73 -4.07 -44.27
C HIS A 215 17.86 -5.52 -43.78
N ILE A 216 16.87 -6.35 -44.12
CA ILE A 216 16.94 -7.81 -44.04
C ILE A 216 18.15 -8.30 -44.84
N LYS A 217 19.17 -8.81 -44.13
CA LYS A 217 20.36 -9.40 -44.73
C LYS A 217 20.09 -10.82 -45.24
N ALA A 218 19.33 -10.91 -46.33
CA ALA A 218 18.93 -12.20 -46.92
C ALA A 218 20.12 -13.09 -47.30
N LYS A 219 21.30 -12.52 -47.61
CA LYS A 219 22.50 -13.29 -47.96
C LYS A 219 23.12 -14.06 -46.80
N GLU A 220 22.91 -13.62 -45.56
CA GLU A 220 23.43 -14.28 -44.35
C GLU A 220 22.50 -15.42 -43.87
N MET A 221 21.25 -15.47 -44.34
CA MET A 221 20.27 -16.50 -43.97
C MET A 221 20.44 -17.83 -44.73
N PHE A 222 21.25 -17.83 -45.79
CA PHE A 222 21.57 -19.02 -46.56
C PHE A 222 23.02 -19.40 -46.25
N GLU A 223 23.24 -20.10 -45.14
CA GLU A 223 24.53 -20.72 -44.86
C GLU A 223 24.80 -21.83 -45.88
N LYS A 224 26.03 -21.87 -46.39
CA LYS A 224 26.49 -22.81 -47.41
C LYS A 224 26.42 -24.28 -46.99
N GLU A 225 26.22 -24.58 -45.70
CA GLU A 225 26.21 -25.96 -45.17
C GLU A 225 24.94 -26.75 -45.50
N PHE A 226 23.87 -26.12 -45.99
CA PHE A 226 22.59 -26.78 -46.30
C PHE A 226 22.22 -26.75 -47.80
N GLU A 227 23.20 -26.66 -48.68
CA GLU A 227 22.95 -26.72 -50.13
C GLU A 227 22.93 -28.17 -50.63
N LEU A 228 21.76 -28.82 -50.57
CA LEU A 228 21.48 -29.97 -51.42
C LEU A 228 21.23 -29.47 -52.84
N GLU A 229 22.06 -29.92 -53.79
CA GLU A 229 21.97 -29.61 -55.22
C GLU A 229 20.61 -30.04 -55.80
N GLN A 230 19.68 -29.09 -55.92
CA GLN A 230 18.44 -29.24 -56.68
C GLN A 230 18.12 -27.93 -57.39
N GLU A 231 17.89 -27.96 -58.71
CA GLU A 231 17.47 -26.80 -59.53
C GLU A 231 16.22 -26.08 -58.99
N LYS A 232 15.36 -26.78 -58.22
CA LYS A 232 14.20 -26.18 -57.53
C LYS A 232 14.59 -25.18 -56.42
N SER A 233 15.83 -25.23 -55.93
CA SER A 233 16.37 -24.33 -54.91
C SER A 233 16.55 -22.90 -55.45
N GLU A 234 17.00 -22.75 -56.69
CA GLU A 234 17.30 -21.44 -57.31
C GLU A 234 16.03 -20.61 -57.52
N ASN A 235 14.98 -21.18 -58.11
CA ASN A 235 13.68 -20.52 -58.27
C ASN A 235 13.08 -20.07 -56.94
N ARG A 236 13.27 -20.87 -55.87
CA ARG A 236 12.78 -20.53 -54.53
C ARG A 236 13.59 -19.40 -53.88
N ARG A 237 14.91 -19.35 -54.12
CA ARG A 237 15.79 -18.26 -53.68
C ARG A 237 15.51 -16.95 -54.41
N GLU A 238 15.24 -17.00 -55.71
CA GLU A 238 14.81 -15.81 -56.48
C GLU A 238 13.46 -15.30 -55.99
N TYR A 239 12.50 -16.19 -55.78
CA TYR A 239 11.19 -15.83 -55.22
C TYR A 239 11.32 -15.19 -53.83
N PHE A 240 12.09 -15.81 -52.93
CA PHE A 240 12.35 -15.29 -51.59
C PHE A 240 13.09 -13.94 -51.64
N SER A 241 14.10 -13.80 -52.49
CA SER A 241 14.83 -12.53 -52.66
C SER A 241 13.93 -11.43 -53.21
N LYS A 242 12.99 -11.76 -54.10
CA LYS A 242 11.99 -10.83 -54.62
C LYS A 242 10.97 -10.44 -53.55
N MET A 243 10.54 -11.39 -52.72
CA MET A 243 9.65 -11.16 -51.58
C MET A 243 10.31 -10.24 -50.53
N VAL A 244 11.55 -10.52 -50.13
CA VAL A 244 12.31 -9.68 -49.20
C VAL A 244 12.52 -8.26 -49.75
N LYS A 245 12.83 -8.12 -51.05
CA LYS A 245 12.93 -6.81 -51.70
C LYS A 245 11.61 -6.05 -51.75
N ASN A 246 10.48 -6.75 -51.84
CA ASN A 246 9.16 -6.11 -51.80
C ASN A 246 8.82 -5.67 -50.38
N ILE A 247 9.10 -6.49 -49.37
CA ILE A 247 8.93 -6.13 -47.95
C ILE A 247 9.79 -4.91 -47.61
N GLN A 248 11.07 -4.88 -48.01
CA GLN A 248 11.94 -3.71 -47.81
C GLN A 248 11.48 -2.45 -48.55
N LYS A 249 10.63 -2.57 -49.58
CA LYS A 249 10.04 -1.42 -50.29
C LYS A 249 8.79 -0.87 -49.60
N GLU A 250 8.18 -1.64 -48.71
CA GLU A 250 7.02 -1.18 -47.95
C GLU A 250 7.46 -0.23 -46.81
N GLN A 251 6.62 0.77 -46.52
CA GLN A 251 6.84 1.69 -45.42
C GLN A 251 6.33 1.05 -44.13
N GLY A 252 7.21 0.90 -43.14
CA GLY A 252 6.83 0.50 -41.79
C GLY A 252 6.34 1.67 -40.96
N TYR A 253 5.77 1.37 -39.80
CA TYR A 253 5.36 2.34 -38.80
C TYR A 253 6.30 2.29 -37.60
N LYS A 254 6.87 3.44 -37.24
CA LYS A 254 7.67 3.63 -36.04
C LYS A 254 6.79 4.16 -34.91
N HIS A 255 6.84 3.47 -33.78
CA HIS A 255 6.25 3.89 -32.52
C HIS A 255 7.36 4.20 -31.52
N THR A 256 7.22 5.31 -30.80
CA THR A 256 8.12 5.66 -29.70
C THR A 256 7.29 5.91 -28.45
N ILE A 257 7.49 5.06 -27.45
CA ILE A 257 6.90 5.19 -26.12
C ILE A 257 8.02 5.57 -25.15
N THR A 258 7.83 6.64 -24.41
CA THR A 258 8.78 7.06 -23.37
C THR A 258 8.11 6.97 -22.00
N LEU A 259 8.77 6.28 -21.08
CA LEU A 259 8.41 6.18 -19.67
C LEU A 259 9.43 6.99 -18.88
N LYS A 260 8.98 7.95 -18.07
CA LYS A 260 9.81 8.68 -17.12
C LYS A 260 9.24 8.50 -15.72
N LEU A 261 10.07 8.02 -14.81
CA LEU A 261 9.75 7.95 -13.38
C LEU A 261 10.67 8.92 -12.64
N GLU A 262 10.08 9.82 -11.87
CA GLU A 262 10.77 10.80 -11.05
C GLU A 262 10.35 10.58 -9.59
N ALA A 263 11.31 10.49 -8.69
CA ALA A 263 11.06 10.42 -7.26
C ALA A 263 11.85 11.53 -6.53
N PRO A 264 11.47 11.89 -5.29
CA PRO A 264 12.14 12.95 -4.56
C PRO A 264 13.63 12.63 -4.33
N ARG A 265 14.48 13.67 -4.40
CA ARG A 265 15.97 13.60 -4.36
C ARG A 265 16.62 12.97 -5.61
N ASP A 266 16.14 13.41 -6.78
CA ASP A 266 16.79 13.25 -8.09
C ASP A 266 16.92 11.81 -8.61
N TYR A 267 16.09 10.89 -8.10
CA TYR A 267 15.96 9.58 -8.72
C TYR A 267 15.10 9.71 -9.98
N ASN A 268 15.76 9.63 -11.13
CA ASN A 268 15.15 9.72 -12.44
C ASN A 268 15.45 8.45 -13.23
N MET A 269 14.40 7.75 -13.65
CA MET A 269 14.50 6.62 -14.56
C MET A 269 13.78 6.98 -15.85
N ASN A 270 14.53 6.98 -16.95
CA ASN A 270 13.98 7.21 -18.28
C ASN A 270 14.18 5.95 -19.12
N THR A 271 13.09 5.43 -19.68
CA THR A 271 13.13 4.30 -20.59
C THR A 271 12.41 4.68 -21.86
N GLU A 272 13.07 4.47 -23.00
CA GLU A 272 12.51 4.69 -24.32
C GLU A 272 12.36 3.34 -25.01
N LEU A 273 11.14 3.02 -25.43
CA LEU A 273 10.83 1.85 -26.21
C LEU A 273 10.45 2.32 -27.62
N THR A 274 11.28 1.98 -28.58
CA THR A 274 11.01 2.22 -30.00
C THR A 274 10.75 0.90 -30.69
N THR A 275 9.58 0.78 -31.33
CA THR A 275 9.23 -0.38 -32.16
C THR A 275 8.99 0.08 -33.59
N VAL A 276 9.45 -0.73 -34.55
CA VAL A 276 9.15 -0.55 -35.97
C VAL A 276 8.35 -1.77 -36.40
N CYS A 277 7.14 -1.55 -36.88
CA CYS A 277 6.24 -2.60 -37.33
C CYS A 277 6.07 -2.54 -38.86
N ASP A 278 6.08 -3.70 -39.49
CA ASP A 278 5.70 -3.86 -40.90
C ASP A 278 4.19 -3.61 -41.06
N LYS A 279 3.76 -3.32 -42.29
CA LYS A 279 2.36 -2.99 -42.59
C LYS A 279 1.43 -4.20 -42.55
#